data_AF-A0AAX1L7U7-F1
#
_entry.id   AF-A0AAX1L7U7-F1
#
_cell.length_a   1.000
_cell.length_b   1.000
_cell.length_c   1.000
_cell.angle_alpha   90.00
_cell.angle_beta   90.00
_cell.angle_gamma   90.00
#
_symmetry.space_group_name_H-M   'P 1'
#
loop_
_entity.id
_entity.type
_entity.pdbx_description
1 polymer ?
#
loop_
_entity_poly.entity_id
_entity_poly.type
_entity_poly.pdbx_seq_one_letter_code
_entity_poly.pdbx_strand_id
1 'polypeptide(L)'
;MQDVADNPHNLDFKPMDSAGIPRVLPDVDWGVIPGSMSYASKVDPKLQLFQENLRPELILNATTTEDKVNEEWVNAVKKAYRDPEFLQSVEDQNANNYWFIPDSLRG
;
A
#
# COMPACT_ATOMS: atom_id res chain seq x y z
N MET A 1 -7.84 13.60 14.84
CA MET A 1 -8.96 14.50 14.49
C MET A 1 -8.68 15.97 14.77
N GLN A 2 -7.66 16.33 15.55
CA GLN A 2 -7.38 17.74 15.86
C GLN A 2 -6.99 18.57 14.62
N ASP A 3 -6.58 17.91 13.53
CA ASP A 3 -6.21 18.54 12.26
C ASP A 3 -7.35 18.57 11.21
N VAL A 4 -8.57 18.17 11.58
CA VAL A 4 -9.74 18.26 10.69
C VAL A 4 -10.35 19.66 10.85
N ALA A 5 -10.19 20.51 9.83
CA ALA A 5 -10.74 21.86 9.84
C ALA A 5 -12.28 21.87 9.79
N ASP A 6 -12.88 21.06 8.90
CA ASP A 6 -14.32 20.98 8.68
C ASP A 6 -14.79 19.53 8.53
N ASN A 7 -16.00 19.23 9.03
CA ASN A 7 -16.66 17.93 8.89
C ASN A 7 -18.12 18.10 8.44
N PRO A 8 -18.36 18.47 7.16
CA PRO A 8 -19.69 18.83 6.67
C PRO A 8 -20.70 17.68 6.70
N HIS A 9 -20.21 16.43 6.78
CA HIS A 9 -21.05 15.23 6.83
C HIS A 9 -21.17 14.64 8.24
N ASN A 10 -20.62 15.32 9.26
CA ASN A 10 -20.64 14.88 10.65
C ASN A 10 -20.18 13.41 10.83
N LEU A 11 -19.11 13.03 10.10
CA LEU A 11 -18.53 11.70 10.17
C LEU A 11 -17.92 11.43 11.55
N ASP A 12 -18.12 10.22 12.06
CA ASP A 12 -17.46 9.72 13.28
C ASP A 12 -16.20 8.92 12.91
N PHE A 13 -15.03 9.53 13.07
CA PHE A 13 -13.76 8.88 12.76
C PHE A 13 -13.29 8.05 13.96
N LYS A 14 -13.08 6.76 13.73
CA LYS A 14 -12.57 5.82 14.74
C LYS A 14 -11.17 5.33 14.38
N PRO A 15 -10.11 5.91 14.96
CA PRO A 15 -8.76 5.40 14.77
C PRO A 15 -8.67 3.97 15.33
N MET A 16 -8.03 3.08 14.58
CA MET A 16 -7.85 1.69 14.99
C MET A 16 -6.62 1.06 14.38
N ASP A 17 -6.21 -0.08 14.95
CA ASP A 17 -5.14 -0.89 14.39
C ASP A 17 -5.55 -1.42 13.00
N SER A 18 -4.64 -1.29 12.03
CA SER A 18 -4.92 -1.61 10.63
C SER A 18 -5.26 -3.08 10.41
N ALA A 19 -4.71 -4.00 11.20
CA ALA A 19 -5.05 -5.42 11.14
C ALA A 19 -6.45 -5.72 11.69
N GLY A 20 -7.05 -4.79 12.44
CA GLY A 20 -8.41 -4.89 12.95
C GLY A 20 -9.49 -4.44 11.95
N ILE A 21 -9.16 -3.49 11.06
CA ILE A 21 -10.15 -2.84 10.17
C ILE A 21 -10.96 -3.86 9.35
N PRO A 22 -10.35 -4.87 8.70
CA PRO A 22 -11.11 -5.83 7.89
C PRO A 22 -12.21 -6.57 8.66
N ARG A 23 -12.02 -6.82 9.96
CA ARG A 23 -12.98 -7.58 10.78
C ARG A 23 -14.21 -6.77 11.17
N VAL A 24 -14.08 -5.45 11.25
CA VAL A 24 -15.15 -4.54 11.67
C VAL A 24 -15.92 -3.94 10.49
N LEU A 25 -15.54 -4.26 9.24
CA LEU A 25 -16.25 -3.80 8.04
C LEU A 25 -17.77 -4.01 8.09
N PRO A 26 -18.32 -5.11 8.66
CA PRO A 26 -19.78 -5.26 8.79
C PRO A 26 -20.45 -4.27 9.76
N ASP A 27 -19.68 -3.66 10.66
CA ASP A 27 -20.16 -2.80 11.74
C ASP A 27 -19.94 -1.30 11.48
N VAL A 28 -19.33 -0.96 10.34
CA VAL A 28 -19.06 0.42 9.92
C VAL A 28 -19.57 0.68 8.51
N ASP A 29 -19.97 1.91 8.24
CA ASP A 29 -20.39 2.30 6.90
C ASP A 29 -19.20 2.35 5.91
N TRP A 30 -18.00 2.70 6.41
CA TRP A 30 -16.79 2.87 5.60
C TRP A 30 -15.55 2.40 6.35
N GLY A 31 -14.64 1.72 5.65
CA GLY A 31 -13.32 1.35 6.15
C GLY A 31 -12.22 1.87 5.23
N VAL A 32 -11.25 2.60 5.79
CA VAL A 32 -10.03 3.00 5.07
C VAL A 32 -8.94 1.98 5.41
N ILE A 33 -8.60 1.13 4.44
CA ILE A 33 -7.73 -0.03 4.68
C ILE A 33 -6.45 0.11 3.85
N PRO A 34 -5.26 -0.03 4.44
CA PRO A 34 -4.01 -0.16 3.69
C PRO A 34 -4.06 -1.35 2.73
N GLY A 35 -3.54 -1.19 1.50
CA GLY A 35 -3.59 -2.24 0.47
C GLY A 35 -3.03 -3.60 0.93
N SER A 36 -1.95 -3.60 1.72
CA SER A 36 -1.36 -4.82 2.28
C SER A 36 -2.30 -5.58 3.23
N MET A 37 -3.09 -4.87 4.04
CA MET A 37 -4.07 -5.47 4.95
C MET A 37 -5.30 -5.97 4.19
N SER A 38 -5.74 -5.23 3.18
CA SER A 38 -6.81 -5.64 2.27
C SER A 38 -6.47 -6.96 1.58
N TYR A 39 -5.26 -7.05 1.02
CA TYR A 39 -4.75 -8.26 0.36
C TYR A 39 -4.62 -9.43 1.35
N ALA A 40 -3.93 -9.23 2.47
CA ALA A 40 -3.68 -10.28 3.46
C ALA A 40 -4.97 -10.84 4.07
N SER A 41 -5.97 -9.97 4.30
CA SER A 41 -7.26 -10.35 4.88
C SER A 41 -8.30 -10.81 3.87
N LYS A 42 -7.95 -10.82 2.58
CA LYS A 42 -8.86 -11.19 1.48
C LYS A 42 -10.18 -10.41 1.51
N VAL A 43 -10.08 -9.10 1.77
CA VAL A 43 -11.24 -8.21 1.66
C VAL A 43 -11.82 -8.31 0.25
N ASP A 44 -13.15 -8.36 0.13
CA ASP A 44 -13.80 -8.44 -1.17
C ASP A 44 -13.48 -7.18 -1.98
N PRO A 45 -12.76 -7.29 -3.12
CA PRO A 45 -12.37 -6.14 -3.92
C PRO A 45 -13.58 -5.38 -4.48
N LYS A 46 -14.76 -6.00 -4.55
CA LYS A 46 -16.00 -5.33 -4.98
C LYS A 46 -16.50 -4.27 -3.99
N LEU A 47 -16.02 -4.32 -2.74
CA LEU A 47 -16.33 -3.30 -1.74
C LEU A 47 -15.48 -2.03 -1.92
N GLN A 48 -14.47 -2.06 -2.78
CA GLN A 48 -13.62 -0.90 -3.03
C GLN A 48 -14.41 0.18 -3.79
N LEU A 49 -14.56 1.34 -3.17
CA LEU A 49 -15.26 2.49 -3.77
C LEU A 49 -14.29 3.55 -4.31
N PHE A 50 -13.10 3.64 -3.72
CA PHE A 50 -12.09 4.64 -4.06
C PHE A 50 -10.68 4.14 -3.72
N GLN A 51 -9.69 4.56 -4.51
CA GLN A 51 -8.27 4.45 -4.16
C GLN A 51 -7.68 5.85 -4.05
N GLU A 52 -6.82 6.04 -3.05
CA GLU A 52 -6.12 7.31 -2.88
C GLU A 52 -5.16 7.60 -4.04
N ASN A 53 -4.91 8.89 -4.28
CA ASN A 53 -3.75 9.30 -5.05
C ASN A 53 -2.53 9.21 -4.14
N LEU A 54 -1.72 8.17 -4.35
CA LEU A 54 -0.56 7.91 -3.51
C LEU A 54 0.43 9.08 -3.58
N ARG A 55 0.74 9.64 -2.40
CA ARG A 55 1.72 10.71 -2.30
C ARG A 55 3.14 10.13 -2.36
N PRO A 56 4.12 10.82 -2.99
CA PRO A 56 5.48 10.29 -3.16
C PRO A 56 6.13 9.79 -1.87
N GLU A 57 5.89 10.46 -0.75
CA GLU A 57 6.43 10.11 0.56
C GLU A 57 5.81 8.85 1.20
N LEU A 58 4.71 8.33 0.65
CA LEU A 58 4.06 7.10 1.10
C LEU A 58 4.45 5.88 0.25
N ILE A 59 5.28 6.06 -0.78
CA ILE A 59 5.78 4.96 -1.59
C ILE A 59 6.68 4.07 -0.73
N LEU A 60 6.42 2.76 -0.75
CA LEU A 60 7.22 1.79 -0.01
C LEU A 60 8.65 1.73 -0.54
N ASN A 61 9.60 1.74 0.39
CA ASN A 61 11.02 1.65 0.09
C ASN A 61 11.61 0.36 0.69
N ALA A 62 12.49 -0.29 -0.06
CA ALA A 62 13.37 -1.32 0.49
C ALA A 62 14.47 -0.64 1.31
N THR A 63 14.66 -1.08 2.56
CA THR A 63 15.61 -0.47 3.49
C THR A 63 16.61 -1.49 4.01
N THR A 64 17.81 -1.00 4.32
CA THR A 64 18.89 -1.76 4.94
C THR A 64 19.64 -0.86 5.91
N THR A 65 20.51 -1.42 6.76
CA THR A 65 21.37 -0.63 7.65
C THR A 65 22.46 0.08 6.85
N GLU A 66 22.92 1.24 7.35
CA GLU A 66 23.87 2.11 6.64
C GLU A 66 25.18 1.39 6.25
N ASP A 67 25.69 0.52 7.12
CA ASP A 67 26.89 -0.28 6.90
C ASP A 67 26.76 -1.30 5.76
N LYS A 68 25.53 -1.63 5.35
CA LYS A 68 25.24 -2.66 4.34
C LYS A 68 24.91 -2.11 2.96
N VAL A 69 24.77 -0.79 2.79
CA VAL A 69 24.24 -0.20 1.54
C VAL A 69 25.04 -0.54 0.28
N ASN A 70 26.32 -0.91 0.47
CA ASN A 70 27.27 -1.25 -0.60
C ASN A 70 27.54 -2.76 -0.73
N GLU A 71 26.87 -3.60 0.07
CA GLU A 71 27.04 -5.05 0.02
C GLU A 71 26.54 -5.63 -1.31
N GLU A 72 27.20 -6.71 -1.77
CA GLU A 72 26.87 -7.34 -3.05
C GLU A 72 25.40 -7.76 -3.13
N TRP A 73 24.86 -8.31 -2.04
CA TRP A 73 23.46 -8.72 -1.98
C TRP A 73 22.48 -7.55 -2.11
N VAL A 74 22.83 -6.36 -1.62
CA VAL A 74 21.98 -5.16 -1.77
C VAL A 74 21.90 -4.76 -3.23
N ASN A 75 23.03 -4.78 -3.94
CA ASN A 75 23.07 -4.49 -5.36
C ASN A 75 22.31 -5.55 -6.18
N ALA A 76 22.41 -6.83 -5.79
CA ALA A 76 21.64 -7.91 -6.40
C ALA A 76 20.12 -7.69 -6.26
N VAL A 77 19.64 -7.33 -5.05
CA VAL A 77 18.22 -7.02 -4.81
C VAL A 77 17.77 -5.79 -5.61
N LYS A 78 18.57 -4.70 -5.62
CA LYS A 78 18.26 -3.50 -6.42
C LYS A 78 18.10 -3.80 -7.91
N LYS A 79 18.92 -4.71 -8.44
CA LYS A 79 18.86 -5.15 -9.84
C LYS A 79 17.63 -6.02 -10.09
N ALA A 80 17.34 -6.98 -9.23
CA ALA A 80 16.17 -7.86 -9.36
C ALA A 80 14.85 -7.08 -9.39
N TYR A 81 14.70 -6.05 -8.56
CA TYR A 81 13.51 -5.20 -8.55
C TYR A 81 13.36 -4.26 -9.77
N ARG A 82 14.39 -4.14 -10.61
CA ARG A 82 14.37 -3.39 -11.88
C ARG A 82 14.41 -4.32 -13.09
N ASP A 83 14.36 -5.62 -12.87
CA ASP A 83 14.36 -6.58 -13.95
C ASP A 83 13.02 -6.51 -14.72
N PRO A 84 13.03 -6.35 -16.05
CA PRO A 84 11.80 -6.22 -16.83
C PRO A 84 10.86 -7.42 -16.72
N GLU A 85 11.40 -8.66 -16.64
CA GLU A 85 10.58 -9.86 -16.52
C GLU A 85 9.92 -9.91 -15.14
N PHE A 86 10.66 -9.52 -14.09
CA PHE A 86 10.11 -9.38 -12.76
C PHE A 86 8.98 -8.33 -12.71
N LEU A 87 9.21 -7.14 -13.25
CA LEU A 87 8.20 -6.07 -13.27
C LEU A 87 6.95 -6.49 -14.03
N GLN A 88 7.10 -7.14 -15.19
CA GLN A 88 5.98 -7.69 -15.94
C GLN A 88 5.20 -8.73 -15.11
N SER A 89 5.92 -9.63 -14.42
CA SER A 89 5.28 -10.63 -13.56
C SER A 89 4.50 -10.02 -12.40
N VAL A 90 4.98 -8.90 -11.83
CA VAL A 90 4.25 -8.16 -10.80
C VAL A 90 3.00 -7.51 -11.39
N GLU A 91 3.10 -6.87 -12.55
CA GLU A 91 1.96 -6.25 -13.24
C GLU A 91 0.88 -7.28 -13.59
N ASP A 92 1.26 -8.44 -14.12
CA ASP A 92 0.33 -9.53 -14.45
C ASP A 92 -0.43 -10.05 -13.22
N GLN A 93 0.22 -10.04 -12.05
CA GLN A 93 -0.37 -10.48 -10.78
C GLN A 93 -1.14 -9.38 -10.06
N ASN A 94 -1.01 -8.12 -10.48
CA ASN A 94 -1.61 -6.97 -9.80
C ASN A 94 -3.06 -6.68 -10.25
N ALA A 95 -3.88 -7.72 -10.42
CA ALA A 95 -5.20 -7.65 -11.05
C ALA A 95 -6.20 -6.66 -10.38
N ASN A 96 -6.01 -6.35 -9.09
CA ASN A 96 -6.86 -5.40 -8.35
C ASN A 96 -6.14 -4.08 -8.01
N ASN A 97 -4.99 -3.81 -8.62
CA ASN A 97 -4.16 -2.63 -8.32
C ASN A 97 -3.83 -2.51 -6.82
N TYR A 98 -3.49 -3.64 -6.19
CA TYR A 98 -3.05 -3.67 -4.78
C TYR A 98 -1.67 -3.05 -4.59
N TRP A 99 -0.82 -3.17 -5.61
CA TRP A 99 0.55 -2.71 -5.59
C TRP A 99 0.70 -1.46 -6.46
N PHE A 100 1.28 -0.42 -5.90
CA PHE A 100 1.76 0.71 -6.67
C PHE A 100 3.18 0.43 -7.13
N ILE A 101 3.40 0.39 -8.45
CA ILE A 101 4.73 0.21 -9.04
C ILE A 101 5.23 1.59 -9.51
N PRO A 102 6.21 2.20 -8.82
CA PRO A 102 6.71 3.52 -9.17
C PRO A 102 7.53 3.48 -10.46
N ASP A 103 7.43 4.54 -11.26
CA ASP A 103 8.19 4.69 -12.51
C ASP A 103 9.72 4.68 -12.28
N SER A 104 10.17 4.99 -11.06
CA SER A 104 11.59 4.89 -10.67
C SER A 104 12.18 3.47 -10.75
N LEU A 105 11.33 2.45 -10.89
CA LEU A 105 11.76 1.06 -11.13
C LEU A 105 11.84 0.69 -12.62
N ARG A 106 11.24 1.48 -13.52
CA ARG A 106 11.12 1.18 -14.95
C ARG A 106 12.28 1.71 -15.81
N GLY A 107 13.46 1.91 -15.22
CA GLY A 107 14.64 2.50 -15.87
C GLY A 107 15.94 1.77 -15.61
#